data_AF-A0A1F7D7U6-F1
#
_entry.id   AF-A0A1F7D7U6-F1
#
_cell.length_a   1.000
_cell.length_b   1.000
_cell.length_c   1.000
_cell.angle_alpha   90.00
_cell.angle_beta   90.00
_cell.angle_gamma   90.00
#
_symmetry.space_group_name_H-M   'P 1'
#
loop_
_entity.id
_entity.type
_entity.pdbx_description
1 polymer ?
#
loop_
_entity_poly.entity_id
_entity_poly.type
_entity_poly.pdbx_seq_one_letter_code
_entity_poly.pdbx_strand_id
1 'polypeptide(L)'
;MPRPQRISRHEEQSAQDAVVRVHRAPRGKKLTATPAPAALAPAPVLPSLTTPTRGFALHAVAALTAIVAVVAVSQGALRGDAPTLTAQVTTGERSEIGLEHQKPVSLALSLTTNGAKGVADMRHDALETIAVSVPSSWSKREVGGVPFAAVTMDPPTFGFTRYHLPPGAIVSFDLTPPATILLHNPSGVSAEVRLTRVDLEKDTVERDIILVQEGSTLLW
;
A
#
# COMPACT_ATOMS: atom_id res chain seq x y z
N MET A 1 55.92 -28.12 -20.97
CA MET A 1 54.52 -28.13 -21.48
C MET A 1 53.63 -28.80 -20.43
N PRO A 2 52.93 -28.06 -19.54
CA PRO A 2 52.05 -28.68 -18.56
C PRO A 2 50.61 -28.82 -19.11
N ARG A 3 49.99 -29.98 -18.83
CA ARG A 3 48.58 -30.30 -19.10
C ARG A 3 47.65 -29.44 -18.23
N PRO A 4 46.48 -29.00 -18.72
CA PRO A 4 45.46 -28.41 -17.87
C PRO A 4 44.73 -29.50 -17.07
N GLN A 5 44.65 -29.32 -15.75
CA GLN A 5 43.84 -30.14 -14.86
C GLN A 5 42.35 -29.78 -15.02
N ARG A 6 41.52 -30.81 -15.19
CA ARG A 6 40.06 -30.75 -15.25
C ARG A 6 39.52 -30.64 -13.83
N ILE A 7 39.05 -29.46 -13.44
CA ILE A 7 38.37 -29.26 -12.15
C ILE A 7 36.95 -29.81 -12.30
N SER A 8 36.66 -30.87 -11.53
CA SER A 8 35.33 -31.47 -11.43
C SER A 8 34.52 -30.65 -10.42
N ARG A 9 33.41 -30.04 -10.86
CA ARG A 9 32.43 -29.42 -9.97
C ARG A 9 31.62 -30.53 -9.32
N HIS A 10 31.75 -30.65 -8.00
CA HIS A 10 30.76 -31.33 -7.18
C HIS A 10 29.52 -30.44 -7.09
N GLU A 11 28.39 -30.98 -7.55
CA GLU A 11 27.05 -30.50 -7.22
C GLU A 11 26.80 -30.80 -5.74
N GLU A 12 26.69 -29.76 -4.92
CA GLU A 12 26.04 -29.86 -3.61
C GLU A 12 24.63 -29.28 -3.74
N GLN A 13 23.67 -30.21 -3.80
CA GLN A 13 22.28 -30.00 -3.46
C GLN A 13 22.19 -29.49 -2.03
N SER A 14 21.63 -28.30 -1.84
CA SER A 14 21.00 -27.92 -0.59
C SER A 14 19.61 -27.37 -0.90
N ALA A 15 18.66 -28.29 -0.97
CA ALA A 15 17.24 -27.98 -0.93
C ALA A 15 16.93 -27.37 0.45
N GLN A 16 16.61 -26.08 0.50
CA GLN A 16 15.99 -25.45 1.65
C GLN A 16 14.53 -25.18 1.32
N ASP A 17 13.66 -25.89 2.04
CA ASP A 17 12.21 -25.75 2.06
C ASP A 17 11.82 -24.29 2.33
N ALA A 18 11.33 -23.60 1.31
CA ALA A 18 10.61 -22.35 1.47
C ALA A 18 9.14 -22.68 1.83
N VAL A 19 8.80 -22.49 3.10
CA VAL A 19 7.42 -22.64 3.60
C VAL A 19 6.55 -21.52 3.01
N VAL A 20 5.74 -21.86 2.00
CA VAL A 20 4.73 -20.97 1.42
C VAL A 20 3.53 -20.86 2.36
N ARG A 21 3.30 -19.68 2.94
CA ARG A 21 2.15 -19.41 3.81
C ARG A 21 1.02 -18.76 3.01
N VAL A 22 -0.01 -19.55 2.68
CA VAL A 22 -1.22 -19.07 1.98
C VAL A 22 -2.28 -18.67 3.02
N HIS A 23 -2.70 -17.41 3.02
CA HIS A 23 -3.84 -16.95 3.84
C HIS A 23 -5.15 -17.02 3.05
N ARG A 24 -6.11 -17.82 3.54
CA ARG A 24 -7.45 -18.01 2.98
C ARG A 24 -8.47 -17.19 3.78
N ALA A 25 -9.30 -16.39 3.10
CA ALA A 25 -10.38 -15.62 3.71
C ALA A 25 -11.63 -16.48 4.06
N PRO A 26 -12.40 -16.15 5.12
CA PRO A 26 -13.61 -16.89 5.46
C PRO A 26 -14.87 -16.44 4.69
N ARG A 27 -15.70 -17.44 4.40
CA ARG A 27 -16.88 -17.46 3.52
C ARG A 27 -18.15 -17.04 4.27
N GLY A 28 -18.93 -16.12 3.69
CA GLY A 28 -20.20 -15.61 4.25
C GLY A 28 -21.34 -16.65 4.29
N LYS A 29 -22.32 -16.41 5.18
CA LYS A 29 -23.56 -17.22 5.31
C LYS A 29 -24.81 -16.40 4.95
N LYS A 30 -25.74 -17.09 4.29
CA LYS A 30 -26.98 -16.67 3.64
C LYS A 30 -28.15 -16.35 4.58
N LEU A 31 -29.06 -15.50 4.08
CA LEU A 31 -30.43 -15.20 4.50
C LEU A 31 -31.38 -16.42 4.49
N THR A 32 -32.42 -16.41 5.33
CA THR A 32 -33.69 -17.13 5.09
C THR A 32 -34.87 -16.38 5.75
N ALA A 33 -36.03 -16.42 5.09
CA ALA A 33 -37.21 -15.58 5.24
C ALA A 33 -38.34 -16.15 6.13
N THR A 34 -39.32 -15.28 6.44
CA THR A 34 -40.64 -15.39 7.11
C THR A 34 -41.60 -16.45 6.50
N PRO A 35 -42.72 -16.90 7.18
CA PRO A 35 -44.06 -16.23 7.10
C PRO A 35 -44.98 -16.36 8.38
N ALA A 36 -45.77 -15.35 8.81
CA ALA A 36 -47.23 -15.06 8.61
C ALA A 36 -48.22 -15.70 9.66
N PRO A 37 -49.54 -15.36 9.75
CA PRO A 37 -50.23 -14.05 9.97
C PRO A 37 -51.44 -14.11 10.99
N ALA A 38 -52.25 -13.01 11.04
CA ALA A 38 -53.65 -12.86 11.54
C ALA A 38 -53.83 -12.45 13.03
N ALA A 39 -54.79 -11.63 13.50
CA ALA A 39 -56.00 -11.00 12.95
C ALA A 39 -56.54 -9.87 13.89
N LEU A 40 -57.37 -8.98 13.31
CA LEU A 40 -58.52 -8.22 13.86
C LEU A 40 -58.41 -7.25 15.08
N ALA A 41 -58.81 -5.99 14.83
CA ALA A 41 -59.33 -4.97 15.78
C ALA A 41 -60.85 -5.23 16.08
N PRO A 42 -61.61 -4.47 16.92
CA PRO A 42 -61.34 -3.14 17.53
C PRO A 42 -61.82 -2.87 19.00
N ALA A 43 -61.26 -1.80 19.62
CA ALA A 43 -61.76 -0.73 20.56
C ALA A 43 -62.86 -0.98 21.64
N PRO A 44 -63.09 -0.07 22.65
CA PRO A 44 -62.31 1.03 23.27
C PRO A 44 -62.39 1.05 24.85
N VAL A 45 -61.94 2.17 25.46
CA VAL A 45 -62.32 2.77 26.77
C VAL A 45 -61.22 2.76 27.87
N LEU A 46 -60.69 3.96 28.15
CA LEU A 46 -59.98 4.41 29.36
C LEU A 46 -60.99 4.96 30.39
N PRO A 47 -60.64 5.33 31.66
CA PRO A 47 -59.38 5.23 32.41
C PRO A 47 -59.55 4.73 33.88
N SER A 48 -58.45 4.48 34.60
CA SER A 48 -58.27 5.02 35.97
C SER A 48 -56.84 4.84 36.45
N LEU A 49 -56.29 5.94 36.97
CA LEU A 49 -54.93 6.09 37.49
C LEU A 49 -54.76 5.32 38.80
N THR A 50 -53.74 4.48 38.86
CA THR A 50 -53.01 4.21 40.11
C THR A 50 -51.52 4.34 39.82
N THR A 51 -50.92 5.37 40.39
CA THR A 51 -49.46 5.58 40.37
C THR A 51 -48.84 4.75 41.48
N PRO A 52 -47.75 4.01 41.20
CA PRO A 52 -46.67 3.90 42.16
C PRO A 52 -45.46 4.64 41.62
N THR A 53 -45.22 5.78 42.26
CA THR A 53 -44.01 6.57 42.33
C THR A 53 -42.77 5.69 42.53
N ARG A 54 -42.03 5.35 41.46
CA ARG A 54 -40.66 4.77 41.59
C ARG A 54 -39.73 4.92 40.36
N GLY A 55 -40.10 5.72 39.35
CA GLY A 55 -39.28 5.87 38.12
C GLY A 55 -38.39 7.12 38.05
N PHE A 56 -38.79 8.25 38.66
CA PHE A 56 -38.10 9.53 38.44
C PHE A 56 -36.75 9.66 39.16
N ALA A 57 -36.58 9.01 40.30
CA ALA A 57 -35.30 9.03 41.02
C ALA A 57 -34.20 8.25 40.28
N LEU A 58 -34.56 7.21 39.52
CA LEU A 58 -33.59 6.41 38.76
C LEU A 58 -33.05 7.17 37.53
N HIS A 59 -33.90 7.93 36.85
CA HIS A 59 -33.49 8.68 35.65
C HIS A 59 -32.68 9.94 35.97
N ALA A 60 -32.92 10.59 37.12
CA ALA A 60 -32.12 11.72 37.56
C ALA A 60 -30.67 11.31 37.87
N VAL A 61 -30.46 10.13 38.49
CA VAL A 61 -29.12 9.60 38.79
C VAL A 61 -28.40 9.11 37.52
N ALA A 62 -29.12 8.49 36.59
CA ALA A 62 -28.57 8.05 35.31
C ALA A 62 -28.14 9.22 34.39
N ALA A 63 -28.89 10.32 34.38
CA ALA A 63 -28.54 11.52 33.61
C ALA A 63 -27.30 12.24 34.18
N LEU A 64 -27.19 12.31 35.51
CA LEU A 64 -26.06 12.97 36.18
C LEU A 64 -24.75 12.18 36.03
N THR A 65 -24.83 10.84 36.05
CA THR A 65 -23.67 9.96 35.78
C THR A 65 -23.21 10.03 34.31
N ALA A 66 -24.13 10.15 33.35
CA ALA A 66 -23.78 10.36 31.94
C ALA A 66 -23.07 11.71 31.70
N ILE A 67 -23.53 12.79 32.34
CA ILE A 67 -22.91 14.11 32.23
C ILE A 67 -21.52 14.11 32.89
N VAL A 68 -21.36 13.50 34.08
CA VAL A 68 -20.05 13.36 34.72
C VAL A 68 -19.09 12.51 33.89
N ALA A 69 -19.57 11.44 33.23
CA ALA A 69 -18.74 10.64 32.33
C ALA A 69 -18.29 11.43 31.09
N VAL A 70 -19.17 12.24 30.48
CA VAL A 70 -18.81 13.09 29.34
C VAL A 70 -17.83 14.20 29.74
N VAL A 71 -17.99 14.80 30.92
CA VAL A 71 -17.06 15.83 31.44
C VAL A 71 -15.73 15.22 31.87
N ALA A 72 -15.72 14.01 32.43
CA ALA A 72 -14.49 13.30 32.78
C ALA A 72 -13.70 12.86 31.53
N VAL A 73 -14.39 12.44 30.45
CA VAL A 73 -13.75 12.11 29.17
C VAL A 73 -13.24 13.38 28.47
N SER A 74 -13.96 14.50 28.54
CA SER A 74 -13.52 15.76 27.93
C SER A 74 -12.37 16.44 28.69
N GLN A 75 -12.31 16.30 30.02
CA GLN A 75 -11.17 16.78 30.82
C GLN A 75 -9.99 15.80 30.83
N GLY A 76 -10.23 14.49 30.65
CA GLY A 76 -9.19 13.48 30.44
C GLY A 76 -8.46 13.63 29.10
N ALA A 77 -9.16 14.08 28.06
CA ALA A 77 -8.55 14.43 26.76
C ALA A 77 -7.61 15.65 26.83
N LEU A 78 -7.66 16.44 27.91
CA LEU A 78 -6.76 17.57 28.15
C LEU A 78 -5.58 17.22 29.08
N ARG A 79 -5.54 16.00 29.63
CA ARG A 79 -4.41 15.49 30.41
C ARG A 79 -3.67 14.41 29.62
N GLY A 80 -2.88 14.88 28.65
CA GLY A 80 -1.53 14.38 28.35
C GLY A 80 -1.31 12.95 27.83
N ASP A 81 -2.21 11.98 27.99
CA ASP A 81 -1.90 10.56 27.70
C ASP A 81 -3.13 9.76 27.20
N ALA A 82 -3.95 10.36 26.34
CA ALA A 82 -4.86 9.55 25.52
C ALA A 82 -4.04 8.87 24.41
N PRO A 83 -4.15 7.55 24.19
CA PRO A 83 -3.54 6.90 23.03
C PRO A 83 -4.27 7.41 21.80
N THR A 84 -3.72 8.45 21.18
CA THR A 84 -4.17 8.91 19.89
C THR A 84 -3.99 7.73 18.93
N LEU A 85 -5.09 7.35 18.26
CA LEU A 85 -5.09 6.43 17.13
C LEU A 85 -4.37 7.02 15.89
N THR A 86 -3.50 8.01 16.11
CA THR A 86 -2.34 8.33 15.30
C THR A 86 -1.19 7.47 15.81
N ALA A 87 -1.31 6.16 15.65
CA ALA A 87 -0.14 5.30 15.67
C ALA A 87 0.78 5.82 14.56
N GLN A 88 1.81 6.54 14.99
CA GLN A 88 3.04 6.88 14.27
C GLN A 88 2.97 6.60 12.77
N VAL A 89 2.36 7.52 12.02
CA VAL A 89 2.82 7.74 10.65
C VAL A 89 4.23 8.27 10.85
N THR A 90 5.24 7.40 10.72
CA THR A 90 6.57 7.85 10.34
C THR A 90 6.40 8.63 9.05
N THR A 91 6.21 9.94 9.16
CA THR A 91 6.07 10.88 8.05
C THR A 91 7.43 11.03 7.39
N GLY A 92 7.90 9.99 6.73
CA GLY A 92 8.59 10.23 5.48
C GLY A 92 7.55 10.26 4.37
N GLU A 93 7.81 11.07 3.36
CA GLU A 93 6.91 11.25 2.23
C GLU A 93 6.73 9.91 1.49
N ARG A 94 5.49 9.45 1.38
CA ARG A 94 5.14 8.31 0.54
C ARG A 94 5.18 8.78 -0.91
N SER A 95 5.94 8.10 -1.75
CA SER A 95 5.89 8.30 -3.19
C SER A 95 4.98 7.27 -3.85
N GLU A 96 4.25 7.70 -4.86
CA GLU A 96 3.41 6.82 -5.66
C GLU A 96 3.97 6.77 -7.08
N ILE A 97 4.00 5.57 -7.66
CA ILE A 97 4.40 5.36 -9.05
C ILE A 97 3.36 4.51 -9.76
N GLY A 98 3.17 4.70 -11.06
CA GLY A 98 2.27 3.92 -11.90
C GLY A 98 3.03 3.18 -12.99
N LEU A 99 2.65 1.94 -13.27
CA LEU A 99 3.22 1.12 -14.32
C LEU A 99 2.10 0.62 -15.25
N GLU A 100 2.12 1.10 -16.48
CA GLU A 100 1.16 0.74 -17.53
C GLU A 100 1.86 -0.05 -18.63
N HIS A 101 1.30 -1.21 -18.96
CA HIS A 101 1.84 -2.16 -19.93
C HIS A 101 0.72 -3.02 -20.52
N GLN A 102 0.97 -3.72 -21.62
CA GLN A 102 -0.03 -4.58 -22.28
C GLN A 102 0.30 -6.08 -22.13
N LYS A 103 1.56 -6.40 -21.87
CA LYS A 103 2.07 -7.77 -21.66
C LYS A 103 2.79 -7.87 -20.33
N PRO A 104 2.97 -9.08 -19.77
CA PRO A 104 3.76 -9.24 -18.55
C PRO A 104 5.16 -8.61 -18.70
N VAL A 105 5.59 -7.88 -17.67
CA VAL A 105 6.84 -7.12 -17.68
C VAL A 105 7.62 -7.33 -16.38
N SER A 106 8.94 -7.40 -16.48
CA SER A 106 9.85 -7.27 -15.35
C SER A 106 10.43 -5.86 -15.31
N LEU A 107 10.08 -5.09 -14.29
CA LEU A 107 10.64 -3.77 -13.99
C LEU A 107 11.75 -3.91 -12.96
N ALA A 108 12.97 -3.55 -13.31
CA ALA A 108 14.05 -3.34 -12.36
C ALA A 108 14.02 -1.88 -11.89
N LEU A 109 13.82 -1.67 -10.59
CA LEU A 109 13.86 -0.38 -9.93
C LEU A 109 15.03 -0.39 -8.93
N SER A 110 16.03 0.45 -9.16
CA SER A 110 17.14 0.64 -8.22
C SER A 110 17.04 2.01 -7.60
N LEU A 111 16.94 2.09 -6.28
CA LEU A 111 16.92 3.34 -5.53
C LEU A 111 18.21 3.45 -4.71
N THR A 112 19.05 4.42 -5.04
CA THR A 112 20.27 4.74 -4.30
C THR A 112 20.08 6.05 -3.56
N THR A 113 20.33 6.09 -2.25
CA THR A 113 20.12 7.26 -1.40
C THR A 113 21.35 7.60 -0.57
N ASN A 114 21.53 8.86 -0.23
CA ASN A 114 22.55 9.34 0.72
C ASN A 114 21.92 10.24 1.81
N GLY A 115 20.75 9.83 2.31
CA GLY A 115 19.96 10.59 3.27
C GLY A 115 19.11 11.67 2.59
N ALA A 116 19.74 12.76 2.15
CA ALA A 116 19.02 13.93 1.63
C ALA A 116 18.67 13.84 0.14
N LYS A 117 19.43 13.08 -0.65
CA LYS A 117 19.22 12.93 -2.09
C LYS A 117 19.17 11.46 -2.47
N GLY A 118 18.51 11.19 -3.59
CA GLY A 118 18.47 9.87 -4.17
C GLY A 118 18.46 9.89 -5.69
N VAL A 119 18.81 8.75 -6.25
CA VAL A 119 18.69 8.44 -7.67
C VAL A 119 17.86 7.18 -7.79
N ALA A 120 16.81 7.23 -8.62
CA ALA A 120 16.08 6.03 -9.04
C ALA A 120 16.43 5.69 -10.48
N ASP A 121 16.94 4.49 -10.70
CA ASP A 121 17.14 3.91 -12.03
C ASP A 121 16.03 2.91 -12.33
N MET A 122 15.41 3.07 -13.50
CA MET A 122 14.35 2.20 -13.98
C MET A 122 14.76 1.55 -15.30
N ARG A 123 14.58 0.23 -15.39
CA ARG A 123 14.79 -0.56 -16.60
C ARG A 123 13.71 -1.63 -16.69
N HIS A 124 13.27 -1.97 -17.89
CA HIS A 124 12.35 -3.09 -18.09
C HIS A 124 12.85 -4.08 -19.15
N ASP A 125 12.28 -5.29 -19.16
CA ASP A 125 12.54 -6.33 -20.15
C ASP A 125 11.47 -6.45 -21.25
N ALA A 126 10.39 -5.66 -21.14
CA ALA A 126 9.32 -5.70 -22.13
C ALA A 126 9.80 -5.41 -23.56
N LEU A 127 9.20 -6.11 -24.51
CA LEU A 127 9.41 -5.92 -25.95
C LEU A 127 8.48 -4.86 -26.56
N GLU A 128 7.78 -4.10 -25.71
CA GLU A 128 6.91 -2.99 -26.08
C GLU A 128 7.26 -1.75 -25.26
N THR A 129 6.77 -0.60 -25.71
CA THR A 129 6.85 0.63 -24.92
C THR A 129 5.90 0.52 -23.73
N ILE A 130 6.45 0.68 -22.53
CA ILE A 130 5.65 0.79 -21.29
C ILE A 130 5.51 2.26 -20.91
N ALA A 131 4.49 2.60 -20.13
CA ALA A 131 4.39 3.92 -19.53
C ALA A 131 4.63 3.84 -18.02
N VAL A 132 5.49 4.72 -17.52
CA VAL A 132 5.79 4.85 -16.10
C VAL A 132 5.42 6.24 -15.65
N SER A 133 4.49 6.31 -14.69
CA SER A 133 4.11 7.56 -14.04
C SER A 133 4.90 7.71 -12.74
N VAL A 134 5.62 8.81 -12.60
CA VAL A 134 6.39 9.14 -11.39
C VAL A 134 5.94 10.51 -10.85
N PRO A 135 6.16 10.82 -9.57
CA PRO A 135 5.86 12.15 -9.04
C PRO A 135 6.59 13.22 -9.84
N SER A 136 5.95 14.37 -10.07
CA SER A 136 6.55 15.47 -10.84
C SER A 136 7.77 16.10 -10.17
N SER A 137 8.00 15.79 -8.89
CA SER A 137 9.23 16.14 -8.16
C SER A 137 10.44 15.30 -8.60
N TRP A 138 10.24 14.18 -9.29
CA TRP A 138 11.30 13.35 -9.83
C TRP A 138 11.75 13.90 -11.18
N SER A 139 12.95 14.45 -11.22
CA SER A 139 13.51 15.04 -12.44
C SER A 139 14.27 13.99 -13.24
N LYS A 140 13.89 13.76 -14.49
CA LYS A 140 14.64 12.89 -15.41
C LYS A 140 16.06 13.43 -15.59
N ARG A 141 17.05 12.62 -15.21
CA ARG A 141 18.47 12.94 -15.23
C ARG A 141 19.14 12.44 -16.50
N GLU A 142 19.03 11.14 -16.75
CA GLU A 142 19.77 10.44 -17.81
C GLU A 142 18.89 9.39 -18.49
N VAL A 143 19.23 9.07 -19.74
CA VAL A 143 18.64 7.98 -20.50
C VAL A 143 19.76 7.13 -21.08
N GLY A 144 19.71 5.83 -20.82
CA GLY A 144 20.64 4.83 -21.34
C GLY A 144 19.93 3.79 -22.21
N GLY A 145 20.71 3.01 -22.97
CA GLY A 145 20.23 1.92 -23.82
C GLY A 145 19.54 2.35 -25.12
N VAL A 146 18.93 3.54 -25.15
CA VAL A 146 18.26 4.15 -26.30
C VAL A 146 18.63 5.64 -26.44
N PRO A 147 18.39 6.28 -27.60
CA PRO A 147 18.56 7.72 -27.72
C PRO A 147 17.67 8.49 -26.72
N PHE A 148 18.20 9.58 -26.14
CA PHE A 148 17.48 10.37 -25.13
C PHE A 148 16.08 10.84 -25.57
N ALA A 149 15.93 11.20 -26.85
CA ALA A 149 14.67 11.65 -27.43
C ALA A 149 13.62 10.54 -27.62
N ALA A 150 14.01 9.27 -27.53
CA ALA A 150 13.10 8.13 -27.65
C ALA A 150 12.24 7.94 -26.39
N VAL A 151 12.70 8.45 -25.23
CA VAL A 151 11.91 8.49 -23.99
C VAL A 151 11.11 9.79 -23.97
N THR A 152 9.84 9.70 -24.35
CA THR A 152 8.91 10.82 -24.37
C THR A 152 8.15 10.94 -23.05
N MET A 153 7.45 12.05 -22.84
CA MET A 153 6.60 12.26 -21.67
C MET A 153 5.32 12.98 -22.05
N ASP A 154 4.23 12.64 -21.36
CA ASP A 154 3.00 13.42 -21.40
C ASP A 154 3.14 14.68 -20.52
N PRO A 155 2.38 15.76 -20.79
CA PRO A 155 2.34 16.91 -19.88
C PRO A 155 2.00 16.49 -18.45
N PRO A 156 2.69 17.03 -17.43
CA PRO A 156 2.42 16.66 -16.04
C PRO A 156 0.96 16.91 -15.66
N THR A 157 0.34 15.92 -15.03
CA THR A 157 -1.07 15.97 -14.63
C THR A 157 -1.19 15.44 -13.19
N PHE A 158 -1.96 16.13 -12.34
CA PHE A 158 -2.19 15.74 -10.93
C PHE A 158 -0.91 15.49 -10.11
N GLY A 159 0.19 16.18 -10.41
CA GLY A 159 1.46 16.01 -9.69
C GLY A 159 2.28 14.80 -10.14
N PHE A 160 1.96 14.20 -11.28
CA PHE A 160 2.71 13.11 -11.90
C PHE A 160 3.18 13.48 -13.30
N THR A 161 4.31 12.92 -13.71
CA THR A 161 4.78 12.92 -15.09
C THR A 161 4.81 11.50 -15.61
N ARG A 162 4.12 11.27 -16.73
CA ARG A 162 4.03 9.96 -17.38
C ARG A 162 5.09 9.89 -18.48
N TYR A 163 6.05 9.01 -18.31
CA TYR A 163 7.13 8.75 -19.25
C TYR A 163 6.82 7.50 -20.08
N HIS A 164 7.09 7.55 -21.37
CA HIS A 164 6.98 6.40 -22.27
C HIS A 164 8.38 5.83 -22.51
N LEU A 165 8.60 4.60 -22.06
CA LEU A 165 9.90 3.94 -22.07
C LEU A 165 9.87 2.86 -23.15
N PRO A 166 10.60 3.02 -24.28
CA PRO A 166 10.70 1.99 -25.29
C PRO A 166 11.57 0.80 -24.82
N PRO A 167 11.49 -0.35 -25.49
CA PRO A 167 12.30 -1.52 -25.16
C PRO A 167 13.80 -1.20 -25.04
N GLY A 168 14.42 -1.70 -23.97
CA GLY A 168 15.84 -1.50 -23.69
C GLY A 168 16.21 -0.14 -23.10
N ALA A 169 15.24 0.75 -22.86
CA ALA A 169 15.49 2.01 -22.19
C ALA A 169 15.87 1.80 -20.72
N ILE A 170 16.83 2.61 -20.27
CA ILE A 170 17.15 2.83 -18.87
C ILE A 170 16.91 4.31 -18.60
N VAL A 171 16.14 4.65 -17.56
CA VAL A 171 15.86 6.04 -17.20
C VAL A 171 16.24 6.26 -15.75
N SER A 172 17.03 7.30 -15.53
CA SER A 172 17.48 7.72 -14.20
C SER A 172 16.76 8.99 -13.78
N PHE A 173 16.34 9.06 -12.52
CA PHE A 173 15.66 10.20 -11.93
C PHE A 173 16.38 10.67 -10.68
N ASP A 174 16.63 11.97 -10.56
CA ASP A 174 17.00 12.57 -9.28
C ASP A 174 15.73 12.82 -8.45
N LEU A 175 15.79 12.53 -7.15
CA LEU A 175 14.64 12.61 -6.24
C LEU A 175 15.09 12.89 -4.80
N THR A 176 14.12 13.31 -3.97
CA THR A 176 14.25 13.25 -2.51
C THR A 176 13.81 11.84 -2.05
N PRO A 177 14.64 11.10 -1.30
CA PRO A 177 14.32 9.73 -0.90
C PRO A 177 12.96 9.61 -0.21
N PRO A 178 12.01 8.82 -0.75
CA PRO A 178 10.74 8.60 -0.08
C PRO A 178 10.89 7.60 1.06
N ALA A 179 10.03 7.69 2.08
CA ALA A 179 10.00 6.65 3.12
C ALA A 179 9.48 5.32 2.57
N THR A 180 8.52 5.37 1.66
CA THR A 180 7.87 4.21 1.06
C THR A 180 7.51 4.50 -0.39
N ILE A 181 7.47 3.48 -1.23
CA ILE A 181 6.90 3.58 -2.58
C ILE A 181 5.68 2.66 -2.69
N LEU A 182 4.56 3.24 -3.12
CA LEU A 182 3.41 2.49 -3.60
C LEU A 182 3.47 2.41 -5.12
N LEU A 183 3.50 1.20 -5.66
CA LEU A 183 3.36 0.98 -7.09
C LEU A 183 1.92 0.62 -7.44
N HIS A 184 1.36 1.33 -8.41
CA HIS A 184 0.07 1.07 -9.04
C HIS A 184 0.27 0.36 -10.38
N ASN A 185 -0.44 -0.74 -10.59
CA ASN A 185 -0.53 -1.46 -11.85
C ASN A 185 -2.00 -1.52 -12.32
N PRO A 186 -2.45 -0.53 -13.13
CA PRO A 186 -3.79 -0.51 -13.70
C PRO A 186 -3.95 -1.40 -14.95
N SER A 187 -2.92 -2.15 -15.34
CA SER A 187 -2.87 -2.84 -16.65
C SER A 187 -3.72 -4.11 -16.74
N GLY A 188 -4.16 -4.66 -15.61
CA GLY A 188 -4.85 -5.97 -15.55
C GLY A 188 -3.95 -7.16 -15.95
N VAL A 189 -2.64 -6.93 -16.07
CA VAL A 189 -1.61 -7.92 -16.43
C VAL A 189 -0.50 -7.83 -15.40
N SER A 190 0.11 -8.96 -15.03
CA SER A 190 1.11 -9.00 -13.97
C SER A 190 2.43 -8.31 -14.34
N ALA A 191 3.04 -7.64 -13.37
CA ALA A 191 4.40 -7.14 -13.43
C ALA A 191 5.26 -7.78 -12.33
N GLU A 192 6.48 -8.17 -12.65
CA GLU A 192 7.52 -8.50 -11.68
C GLU A 192 8.34 -7.23 -11.41
N VAL A 193 8.51 -6.86 -10.14
CA VAL A 193 9.35 -5.72 -9.75
C VAL A 193 10.56 -6.24 -9.01
N ARG A 194 11.74 -5.99 -9.57
CA ARG A 194 13.03 -6.24 -8.94
C ARG A 194 13.49 -4.95 -8.29
N LEU A 195 13.27 -4.83 -6.99
CA LEU A 195 13.67 -3.66 -6.22
C LEU A 195 15.08 -3.87 -5.68
N THR A 196 15.98 -2.91 -5.93
CA THR A 196 17.26 -2.81 -5.22
C THR A 196 17.30 -1.48 -4.50
N ARG A 197 17.48 -1.50 -3.18
CA ARG A 197 17.64 -0.29 -2.36
C ARG A 197 19.05 -0.24 -1.82
N VAL A 198 19.75 0.87 -2.07
CA VAL A 198 21.10 1.14 -1.59
C VAL A 198 21.04 2.40 -0.74
N ASP A 199 21.33 2.28 0.55
CA ASP A 199 21.44 3.42 1.47
C ASP A 199 22.92 3.63 1.79
N LEU A 200 23.51 4.69 1.23
CA LEU A 200 24.93 5.01 1.38
C LEU A 200 25.27 5.58 2.76
N GLU A 201 24.30 6.12 3.50
CA GLU A 201 24.54 6.58 4.88
C GLU A 201 24.56 5.41 5.85
N LYS A 202 23.69 4.42 5.63
CA LYS A 202 23.60 3.22 6.49
C LYS A 202 24.51 2.08 6.04
N ASP A 203 25.13 2.19 4.87
CA ASP A 203 25.90 1.13 4.22
C ASP A 203 25.09 -0.17 4.07
N THR A 204 23.83 -0.04 3.63
CA THR A 204 22.92 -1.17 3.45
C THR A 204 22.50 -1.35 2.00
N VAL A 205 22.34 -2.62 1.62
CA VAL A 205 21.77 -3.00 0.32
C VAL A 205 20.69 -4.05 0.52
N GLU A 206 19.46 -3.72 0.13
CA GLU A 206 18.29 -4.60 0.16
C GLU A 206 17.88 -4.95 -1.28
N ARG A 207 17.44 -6.19 -1.48
CA ARG A 207 17.01 -6.69 -2.80
C ARG A 207 15.76 -7.53 -2.63
N ASP A 208 14.71 -7.14 -3.32
CA ASP A 208 13.41 -7.79 -3.27
C ASP A 208 12.89 -8.07 -4.68
N ILE A 209 12.09 -9.12 -4.80
CA ILE A 209 11.35 -9.45 -6.01
C ILE A 209 9.87 -9.52 -5.63
N ILE A 210 9.07 -8.65 -6.23
CA ILE A 210 7.68 -8.43 -5.87
C ILE A 210 6.82 -8.70 -7.11
N LEU A 211 5.82 -9.58 -6.99
CA LEU A 211 4.85 -9.83 -8.05
C LEU A 211 3.63 -8.94 -7.85
N VAL A 212 3.34 -8.09 -8.82
CA VAL A 212 2.22 -7.14 -8.81
C VAL A 212 1.20 -7.55 -9.88
N GLN A 213 0.03 -8.03 -9.48
CA GLN A 213 -0.98 -8.52 -10.41
C GLN A 213 -1.88 -7.39 -10.94
N GLU A 214 -2.75 -6.87 -10.09
CA GLU A 214 -3.66 -5.77 -10.41
C GLU A 214 -3.80 -4.89 -9.17
N GLY A 215 -3.91 -3.57 -9.35
CA GLY A 215 -4.08 -2.61 -8.26
C GLY A 215 -2.76 -2.11 -7.70
N SER A 216 -2.68 -1.91 -6.39
CA SER A 216 -1.55 -1.23 -5.76
C SER A 216 -0.79 -2.16 -4.81
N THR A 217 0.54 -2.12 -4.86
CA THR A 217 1.42 -2.89 -3.98
C THR A 217 2.46 -1.97 -3.34
N LEU A 218 2.60 -2.06 -2.02
CA LEU A 218 3.66 -1.37 -1.29
C LEU A 218 4.99 -2.08 -1.58
N LEU A 219 5.97 -1.34 -2.09
CA LEU A 219 7.28 -1.91 -2.43
C LEU A 219 8.17 -2.07 -1.18
N TRP A 220 8.06 -1.14 -0.22
CA TRP A 220 8.63 -1.23 1.13
C TRP A 220 7.95 -0.22 2.06
#